data_AF-A0A5C2RY81-F1
#
_entry.id   AF-A0A5C2RY81-F1
#
_cell.length_a   1.000
_cell.length_b   1.000
_cell.length_c   1.000
_cell.angle_alpha   90.00
_cell.angle_beta   90.00
_cell.angle_gamma   90.00
#
_symmetry.space_group_name_H-M   'P 1'
#
loop_
_entity.id
_entity.type
_entity.pdbx_description
1 polymer ?
#
loop_
_entity_poly.entity_id
_entity_poly.type
_entity_poly.pdbx_seq_one_letter_code
_entity_poly.pdbx_strand_id
1 'polypeptide(L)' 'LTYQDFPWPVLTFPRRIHSDNLTWKEVEKFFEEVKKKVQRKDFISIVTKTQRQFHPDRWSGR' A
#
# COMPACT_ATOMS: atom_id res chain seq x y z
N LEU A 1 3.30 -12.64 -12.25
CA LEU A 1 3.63 -11.85 -11.04
C LEU A 1 2.59 -12.20 -10.01
N THR A 2 2.99 -12.80 -8.90
CA THR A 2 2.08 -13.17 -7.81
C THR A 2 1.87 -11.99 -6.87
N TYR A 3 0.81 -12.03 -6.07
CA TYR A 3 0.52 -11.00 -5.04
C TYR A 3 1.70 -10.73 -4.10
N GLN A 4 2.59 -11.71 -3.91
CA GLN A 4 3.80 -11.62 -3.09
C GLN A 4 4.93 -10.78 -3.72
N ASP A 5 4.90 -10.56 -5.03
CA ASP A 5 5.91 -9.78 -5.75
C ASP A 5 5.63 -8.27 -5.67
N PHE A 6 4.48 -7.87 -5.12
CA PHE A 6 4.08 -6.47 -5.00
C PHE A 6 4.44 -5.91 -3.61
N PRO A 7 5.15 -4.78 -3.52
CA PRO A 7 5.50 -4.15 -2.25
C PRO A 7 4.30 -3.40 -1.69
N TRP A 8 3.36 -4.12 -1.10
CA TRP A 8 2.15 -3.53 -0.55
C TRP A 8 2.49 -2.49 0.53
N PRO A 9 1.77 -1.35 0.56
CA PRO A 9 1.92 -0.34 1.61
C PRO A 9 1.28 -0.84 2.90
N VAL A 10 1.88 -1.84 3.53
CA VAL A 10 1.45 -2.45 4.78
C VAL A 10 2.60 -2.43 5.78
N LEU A 11 2.29 -2.48 7.07
CA LEU A 11 3.29 -2.52 8.14
C LEU A 11 3.87 -3.92 8.37
N THR A 12 3.42 -4.90 7.59
CA THR A 12 3.85 -6.29 7.67
C THR A 12 5.13 -6.51 6.87
N PHE A 13 6.10 -7.20 7.46
CA PHE A 13 7.34 -7.54 6.77
C PHE A 13 7.05 -8.36 5.49
N PRO A 14 7.66 -8.04 4.33
CA PRO A 14 7.31 -8.64 3.05
C PRO A 14 7.29 -10.18 3.02
N ARG A 15 8.22 -10.85 3.73
CA ARG A 15 8.24 -12.33 3.81
C ARG A 15 7.11 -12.95 4.64
N ARG A 16 6.32 -12.14 5.35
CA ARG A 16 5.15 -12.55 6.14
C ARG A 16 3.84 -12.10 5.50
N ILE A 17 3.89 -11.51 4.30
CA ILE A 17 2.70 -11.16 3.53
C ILE A 17 2.14 -12.43 2.90
N HIS A 18 1.01 -12.88 3.43
CA HIS A 18 0.16 -13.89 2.82
C HIS A 18 -1.07 -13.20 2.22
N SER A 19 -1.58 -13.70 1.10
CA SER A 19 -2.80 -13.19 0.45
C SER A 19 -3.95 -12.99 1.43
N ASP A 20 -4.08 -13.91 2.38
CA ASP A 20 -5.19 -13.95 3.34
C ASP A 20 -5.08 -12.84 4.41
N ASN A 21 -3.87 -12.36 4.66
CA ASN A 21 -3.60 -11.29 5.62
C ASN A 21 -3.50 -9.92 4.96
N LEU A 22 -3.46 -9.87 3.63
CA LEU A 22 -3.35 -8.64 2.87
C LEU A 22 -4.74 -8.06 2.60
N THR A 23 -5.33 -7.45 3.62
CA THR A 23 -6.63 -6.80 3.52
C THR A 23 -6.47 -5.28 3.33
N TRP A 24 -7.51 -4.64 2.80
CA TRP A 24 -7.55 -3.18 2.69
C TRP A 24 -7.34 -2.47 4.04
N LYS A 25 -7.76 -3.11 5.14
CA LYS A 25 -7.56 -2.61 6.51
C LYS A 25 -6.08 -2.44 6.88
N GLU A 26 -5.19 -3.30 6.39
CA GLU A 26 -3.75 -3.18 6.66
C GLU A 26 -3.11 -2.04 5.87
N VAL A 27 -3.64 -1.75 4.67
CA VAL A 27 -3.24 -0.59 3.87
C VAL A 27 -3.69 0.71 4.56
N GLU A 28 -4.93 0.75 5.07
CA GLU A 28 -5.43 1.90 5.82
C GLU A 28 -4.59 2.18 7.07
N LYS A 29 -4.27 1.14 7.85
CA LYS A 29 -3.39 1.27 9.03
C LYS A 29 -2.01 1.84 8.69
N PHE A 30 -1.41 1.40 7.59
CA PHE A 30 -0.14 1.97 7.12
C PHE A 30 -0.26 3.48 6.90
N PHE A 31 -1.31 3.93 6.20
CA PHE A 31 -1.52 5.35 5.93
C PHE A 31 -1.89 6.15 7.17
N GLU A 32 -2.60 5.58 8.15
CA GLU A 32 -2.79 6.23 9.44
C GLU A 32 -1.46 6.50 10.16
N GLU A 33 -0.53 5.55 10.13
CA GLU A 33 0.80 5.73 10.71
C GLU A 33 1.64 6.74 9.93
N VAL A 34 1.58 6.74 8.60
CA VAL A 34 2.27 7.75 7.76
C VAL A 34 1.74 9.14 8.08
N LYS A 35 0.42 9.31 8.21
CA LYS A 35 -0.23 10.60 8.51
C LYS A 35 0.29 11.23 9.81
N LYS A 36 0.67 10.40 10.80
CA LYS A 36 1.25 10.86 12.07
C LYS A 36 2.71 11.31 11.95
N LYS A 37 3.43 10.85 10.91
CA LYS A 37 4.89 11.03 10.77
C LYS A 37 5.29 12.09 9.75
N VAL A 38 4.37 12.53 8.89
CA VAL A 38 4.67 13.47 7.80
C VAL A 38 3.73 14.67 7.82
N GLN A 39 4.16 15.78 7.21
CA GLN A 39 3.29 16.94 7.05
C GLN A 39 2.14 16.64 6.09
N ARG A 40 1.01 17.34 6.24
CA ARG A 40 -0.20 17.13 5.43
C ARG A 40 0.07 17.17 3.91
N LYS A 41 0.93 18.09 3.44
CA LYS A 41 1.31 18.20 2.02
C LYS A 41 2.04 16.95 1.51
N ASP A 42 2.92 16.38 2.33
CA ASP A 42 3.72 15.22 1.99
C ASP A 42 2.86 13.96 2.06
N PHE A 43 1.95 13.88 3.04
CA PHE A 43 0.95 12.82 3.13
C PHE A 43 0.10 12.71 1.86
N ILE A 44 -0.44 13.84 1.38
CA ILE A 44 -1.21 13.88 0.14
C ILE A 44 -0.36 13.39 -1.05
N SER A 45 0.89 13.86 -1.16
CA SER A 45 1.80 13.42 -2.22
C SER A 45 2.07 11.90 -2.18
N ILE A 46 2.30 11.34 -0.99
CA ILE A 46 2.52 9.91 -0.79
C ILE A 46 1.28 9.11 -1.22
N VAL A 47 0.08 9.49 -0.73
CA VAL A 47 -1.17 8.81 -1.10
C VAL A 47 -1.39 8.83 -2.61
N THR A 48 -1.23 9.98 -3.27
CA THR A 48 -1.42 10.09 -4.72
C THR A 48 -0.41 9.26 -5.50
N LYS A 49 0.87 9.24 -5.07
CA LYS A 49 1.90 8.39 -5.71
C LYS A 49 1.58 6.91 -5.53
N THR A 50 1.22 6.49 -4.33
CA THR A 50 0.81 5.11 -4.05
C THR A 50 -0.42 4.73 -4.86
N GLN A 51 -1.49 5.53 -4.87
CA GLN A 51 -2.68 5.24 -5.70
C GLN A 51 -2.36 5.04 -7.19
N ARG A 52 -1.42 5.82 -7.74
CA ARG A 52 -0.96 5.66 -9.15
C ARG A 52 -0.09 4.41 -9.36
N GLN A 53 0.72 4.05 -8.36
CA GLN A 53 1.62 2.89 -8.42
C GLN A 53 0.87 1.58 -8.20
N PHE A 54 -0.21 1.62 -7.42
CA PHE A 54 -1.03 0.47 -7.02
C PHE A 54 -2.46 0.54 -7.60
N HIS A 55 -2.64 1.21 -8.75
CA HIS A 55 -3.95 1.38 -9.39
C HIS A 55 -4.50 0.04 -9.92
N PRO A 56 -5.76 -0.34 -9.58
CA PRO A 56 -6.35 -1.61 -9.99
C PRO A 56 -6.30 -1.88 -11.50
N ASP A 57 -6.56 -0.85 -12.35
CA ASP A 57 -6.51 -1.01 -13.81
C ASP A 57 -5.12 -1.30 -14.38
N ARG A 58 -4.04 -0.92 -13.68
CA ARG A 58 -2.68 -1.27 -14.13
C ARG A 58 -2.36 -2.74 -13.86
N TRP A 59 -3.20 -3.42 -13.10
CA TRP A 59 -3.04 -4.82 -12.71
C TRP A 59 -4.11 -5.73 -13.30
N SER A 60 -5.30 -5.22 -13.65
CA SER A 60 -6.33 -6.01 -14.34
C SER A 60 -5.98 -6.37 -15.78
N GLY A 61 -4.99 -5.69 -16.38
CA GLY A 61 -4.54 -5.90 -17.76
C GLY A 61 -3.27 -6.75 -17.95
N ARG A 62 -2.82 -7.53 -16.96
CA ARG A 62 -1.64 -8.40 -17.07
C ARG A 62 -1.85 -9.80 -16.52
#